data_AF-A0ABD3SCL2-F1
#
_entry.id   AF-A0ABD3SCL2-F1
#
_cell.length_a   1.000
_cell.length_b   1.000
_cell.length_c   1.000
_cell.angle_alpha   90.00
_cell.angle_beta   90.00
_cell.angle_gamma   90.00
#
_symmetry.space_group_name_H-M   'P 1'
#
loop_
_entity.id
_entity.type
_entity.pdbx_description
1 polymer ?
#
loop_
_entity_poly.entity_id
_entity_poly.type
_entity_poly.pdbx_seq_one_letter_code
_entity_poly.pdbx_strand_id
1 'polypeptide(L)'
;MYKYGVANKFFYIGDESSQGHIYGLVNVAAFLAQSMKETIRYNACDENSWDLVNGIYPLSNSCGQLGQSYQDYKCSESEAHMECPVNPNLEITATTNAMWYGAPGPLFCGPTSKYPFTGFWDYSKECNKPWADPPETCDVYEGQQAGGFDNSSPVPNNSGRTDVEGCCFWGRGVIQTTGVCNFGKLNYYLGKHANDEGRESRYPNINFCEQPNAICDSEEHKELKWIAGMFYWVESLQSYNKEGWDYISELKKFVDNGLQGNDFIDAVSAIVNRGCHSPPCASGEVDGQTERASNFVKVLKELDLVD
;
A
#
# COMPACT_ATOMS: atom_id res chain seq x y z
N MET A 1 0.67 5.52 17.58
CA MET A 1 0.00 6.72 17.06
C MET A 1 -1.09 7.31 17.97
N TYR A 2 -1.50 6.65 19.07
CA TYR A 2 -2.47 7.21 20.03
C TYR A 2 -1.86 8.19 21.06
N LYS A 3 -0.78 7.81 21.76
CA LYS A 3 -0.21 8.64 22.84
C LYS A 3 0.58 9.85 22.35
N TYR A 4 1.35 9.66 21.28
CA TYR A 4 2.29 10.65 20.76
C TYR A 4 1.79 11.35 19.49
N GLY A 5 0.84 10.74 18.77
CA GLY A 5 0.29 11.31 17.54
C GLY A 5 1.32 11.65 16.46
N VAL A 6 0.90 12.51 15.54
CA VAL A 6 1.70 13.19 14.51
C VAL A 6 0.95 14.47 14.12
N ALA A 7 1.61 15.64 14.18
CA ALA A 7 1.00 16.93 13.86
C ALA A 7 -0.40 17.15 14.49
N ASN A 8 -0.53 16.89 15.80
CA ASN A 8 -1.78 16.96 16.56
C ASN A 8 -2.92 16.03 16.08
N LYS A 9 -2.62 15.09 15.18
CA LYS A 9 -3.53 14.01 14.80
C LYS A 9 -3.16 12.74 15.56
N PHE A 10 -4.16 12.05 16.10
CA PHE A 10 -3.99 10.87 16.95
C PHE A 10 -4.86 9.73 16.44
N PHE A 11 -4.38 8.50 16.61
CA PHE A 11 -5.23 7.33 16.37
C PHE A 11 -6.37 7.34 17.37
N TYR A 12 -7.61 7.37 16.86
CA TYR A 12 -8.80 7.50 17.69
C TYR A 12 -9.08 6.18 18.41
N ILE A 13 -9.13 6.21 19.74
CA ILE A 13 -9.41 5.02 20.57
C ILE A 13 -10.68 5.19 21.41
N GLY A 14 -11.55 6.13 21.03
CA GLY A 14 -12.75 6.46 21.77
C GLY A 14 -12.71 7.84 22.42
N ASP A 15 -13.78 8.12 23.15
CA ASP A 15 -13.97 9.33 23.95
C ASP A 15 -14.56 8.98 25.33
N GLU A 16 -14.87 9.99 26.14
CA GLU A 16 -15.37 9.83 27.51
C GLU A 16 -16.88 9.50 27.58
N SER A 17 -17.54 9.26 26.45
CA SER A 17 -18.94 8.84 26.45
C SER A 17 -19.10 7.38 26.92
N SER A 18 -20.31 6.99 27.30
CA SER A 18 -20.58 5.61 27.74
C SER A 18 -20.23 4.55 26.68
N GLN A 19 -20.40 4.89 25.40
CA GLN A 19 -20.06 4.04 24.26
C GLN A 19 -18.64 4.30 23.71
N GLY A 20 -17.89 5.21 24.33
CA GLY A 20 -16.59 5.69 23.82
C GLY A 20 -15.59 4.57 23.56
N HIS A 21 -15.50 3.60 24.47
CA HIS A 21 -14.65 2.43 24.31
C HIS A 21 -15.03 1.57 23.08
N ILE A 22 -16.34 1.43 22.79
CA ILE A 22 -16.83 0.70 21.61
C ILE A 22 -16.46 1.46 20.33
N TYR A 23 -16.60 2.79 20.30
CA TYR A 23 -16.15 3.59 19.16
C TYR A 23 -14.66 3.38 18.86
N GLY A 24 -13.83 3.31 19.91
CA GLY A 24 -12.40 3.01 19.78
C GLY A 24 -12.13 1.63 19.18
N LEU A 25 -12.77 0.60 19.71
CA LEU A 25 -12.61 -0.78 19.23
C LEU A 25 -13.10 -0.95 17.79
N VAL A 26 -14.18 -0.27 17.39
CA VAL A 26 -14.66 -0.27 16.00
C VAL A 26 -13.66 0.41 15.04
N ASN A 27 -13.01 1.51 15.47
CA ASN A 27 -11.95 2.13 14.67
C ASN A 27 -10.77 1.18 14.47
N VAL A 28 -10.34 0.48 15.54
CA VAL A 28 -9.30 -0.55 15.48
C VAL A 28 -9.73 -1.70 14.55
N ALA A 29 -10.98 -2.16 14.67
CA ALA A 29 -11.52 -3.22 13.84
C ALA A 29 -11.51 -2.84 12.36
N ALA A 30 -11.92 -1.62 12.02
CA ALA A 30 -11.89 -1.11 10.66
C ALA A 30 -10.45 -1.07 10.12
N PHE A 31 -9.49 -0.55 10.89
CA PHE A 31 -8.07 -0.51 10.49
C PHE A 31 -7.49 -1.91 10.23
N LEU A 32 -7.75 -2.85 11.14
CA LEU A 32 -7.28 -4.22 11.02
C LEU A 32 -7.94 -4.94 9.84
N ALA A 33 -9.24 -4.74 9.61
CA ALA A 33 -9.95 -5.35 8.49
C ALA A 33 -9.40 -4.95 7.13
N GLN A 34 -9.06 -3.67 6.97
CA GLN A 34 -8.39 -3.19 5.76
C GLN A 34 -6.99 -3.79 5.66
N SER A 35 -6.20 -3.73 6.74
CA SER A 35 -4.84 -4.31 6.77
C SER A 35 -4.82 -5.82 6.44
N MET A 36 -5.87 -6.55 6.85
CA MET A 36 -6.04 -7.97 6.55
C MET A 36 -6.16 -8.25 5.07
N LYS A 37 -6.95 -7.43 4.36
CA LYS A 37 -7.10 -7.54 2.92
C LYS A 37 -5.84 -7.10 2.17
N GLU A 38 -5.23 -6.01 2.60
CA GLU A 38 -4.08 -5.42 1.91
C GLU A 38 -2.82 -6.30 2.01
N THR A 39 -2.46 -6.75 3.21
CA THR A 39 -1.12 -7.35 3.40
C THR A 39 -1.05 -8.58 4.30
N ILE A 40 -1.84 -8.65 5.37
CA ILE A 40 -1.66 -9.69 6.40
C ILE A 40 -1.95 -11.07 5.81
N ARG A 41 -2.98 -11.21 4.97
CA ARG A 41 -3.32 -12.49 4.31
C ARG A 41 -2.17 -13.06 3.49
N TYR A 42 -1.34 -12.19 2.91
CA TYR A 42 -0.24 -12.58 2.03
C TYR A 42 1.11 -12.60 2.74
N ASN A 43 1.14 -12.25 4.03
CA ASN A 43 2.37 -11.96 4.77
C ASN A 43 3.31 -11.01 4.00
N ALA A 44 2.74 -10.09 3.23
CA ALA A 44 3.49 -9.18 2.36
C ALA A 44 3.79 -7.87 3.09
N CYS A 45 4.83 -7.17 2.65
CA CYS A 45 5.05 -5.77 3.02
C CYS A 45 5.03 -4.89 1.79
N ASP A 46 5.82 -5.23 0.78
CA ASP A 46 5.74 -4.66 -0.55
C ASP A 46 4.60 -5.31 -1.35
N GLU A 47 4.01 -4.53 -2.23
CA GLU A 47 3.02 -4.97 -3.20
C GLU A 47 3.57 -6.13 -4.06
N ASN A 48 2.76 -7.18 -4.21
CA ASN A 48 3.09 -8.26 -5.13
C ASN A 48 2.80 -7.85 -6.57
N SER A 49 3.60 -8.29 -7.54
CA SER A 49 3.20 -8.25 -8.94
C SER A 49 2.20 -9.39 -9.22
N TRP A 50 0.99 -9.04 -9.64
CA TRP A 50 -0.07 -10.01 -9.94
C TRP A 50 -0.99 -9.59 -11.10
N ASP A 51 -0.87 -8.37 -11.62
CA ASP A 51 -1.69 -7.92 -12.75
C ASP A 51 -1.26 -8.58 -14.07
N LEU A 52 -2.20 -9.28 -14.70
CA LEU A 52 -2.03 -9.96 -15.98
C LEU A 52 -2.51 -9.07 -17.12
N VAL A 53 -1.59 -8.71 -18.01
CA VAL A 53 -1.88 -7.97 -19.24
C VAL A 53 -1.74 -8.91 -20.42
N ASN A 54 -2.84 -9.23 -21.10
CA ASN A 54 -2.87 -10.17 -22.22
C ASN A 54 -2.22 -11.54 -21.91
N GLY A 55 -2.39 -12.04 -20.68
CA GLY A 55 -1.91 -13.36 -20.26
C GLY A 55 -0.43 -13.41 -19.82
N ILE A 56 0.25 -12.27 -19.70
CA ILE A 56 1.61 -12.15 -19.18
C ILE A 56 1.66 -11.12 -18.04
N TYR A 57 2.75 -11.12 -17.26
CA TYR A 57 2.98 -10.14 -16.18
C TYR A 57 4.05 -9.12 -16.61
N PRO A 58 3.69 -7.93 -17.10
CA PRO A 58 4.67 -6.91 -17.47
C PRO A 58 5.52 -6.49 -16.28
N LEU A 59 6.83 -6.33 -16.45
CA LEU A 59 7.71 -5.88 -15.37
C LEU A 59 7.49 -4.39 -15.01
N SER A 60 6.98 -3.62 -15.98
CA SER A 60 6.53 -2.25 -15.81
C SER A 60 5.28 -2.11 -14.92
N ASN A 61 4.67 -3.22 -14.47
CA ASN A 61 3.69 -3.21 -13.38
C ASN A 61 4.23 -2.53 -12.11
N SER A 62 5.56 -2.43 -11.94
CA SER A 62 6.20 -1.65 -10.87
C SER A 62 5.78 -0.17 -10.89
N CYS A 63 5.40 0.37 -12.05
CA CYS A 63 4.89 1.74 -12.20
C CYS A 63 3.40 1.88 -11.90
N GLY A 64 2.69 0.77 -11.75
CA GLY A 64 1.24 0.74 -11.65
C GLY A 64 0.63 -0.56 -12.15
N GLN A 65 -0.23 -1.16 -11.32
CA GLN A 65 -1.08 -2.31 -11.66
C GLN A 65 -2.53 -1.87 -11.89
N LEU A 66 -3.30 -2.64 -12.66
CA LEU A 66 -4.72 -2.40 -12.96
C LEU A 66 -4.99 -1.05 -13.64
N GLY A 67 -4.07 -0.59 -14.49
CA GLY A 67 -4.16 0.70 -15.18
C GLY A 67 -3.83 1.92 -14.31
N GLN A 68 -3.31 1.69 -13.10
CA GLN A 68 -2.85 2.76 -12.21
C GLN A 68 -1.49 3.32 -12.66
N SER A 69 -1.10 4.45 -12.07
CA SER A 69 0.19 5.11 -12.30
C SER A 69 0.67 5.74 -10.99
N TYR A 70 1.56 5.05 -10.27
CA TYR A 70 1.92 5.42 -8.90
C TYR A 70 2.62 6.78 -8.80
N GLN A 71 3.43 7.13 -9.81
CA GLN A 71 4.07 8.44 -9.96
C GLN A 71 3.07 9.60 -10.21
N ASP A 72 1.86 9.28 -10.65
CA ASP A 72 0.79 10.25 -10.92
C ASP A 72 -0.21 10.37 -9.75
N TYR A 73 0.07 9.72 -8.62
CA TYR A 73 -0.72 9.86 -7.40
C TYR A 73 -0.33 11.16 -6.71
N LYS A 74 -0.72 12.27 -7.35
CA LYS A 74 -0.52 13.64 -6.88
C LYS A 74 -1.43 13.92 -5.69
N CYS A 75 -0.93 14.76 -4.79
CA CYS A 75 -1.71 15.32 -3.72
C CYS A 75 -2.71 16.34 -4.27
N SER A 76 -3.61 16.80 -3.40
CA SER A 76 -4.41 17.98 -3.68
C SER A 76 -3.51 19.21 -3.90
N GLU A 77 -4.00 20.23 -4.61
CA GLU A 77 -3.22 21.46 -4.87
C GLU A 77 -2.67 22.09 -3.57
N SER A 78 -3.46 22.08 -2.49
CA SER A 78 -3.05 22.59 -1.18
C SER A 78 -1.94 21.78 -0.51
N GLU A 79 -1.78 20.51 -0.89
CA GLU A 79 -0.83 19.57 -0.30
C GLU A 79 0.32 19.21 -1.27
N ALA A 80 0.33 19.79 -2.47
CA ALA A 80 1.34 19.53 -3.50
C ALA A 80 2.79 19.76 -3.02
N HIS A 81 2.97 20.67 -2.06
CA HIS A 81 4.26 20.95 -1.42
C HIS A 81 4.81 19.79 -0.56
N MET A 82 3.99 18.78 -0.26
CA MET A 82 4.40 17.59 0.48
C MET A 82 4.80 16.44 -0.45
N GLU A 83 4.52 16.52 -1.76
CA GLU A 83 4.73 15.40 -2.69
C GLU A 83 6.20 15.04 -2.86
N CYS A 84 6.49 13.75 -2.98
CA CYS A 84 7.81 13.32 -3.40
C CYS A 84 8.09 13.73 -4.86
N PRO A 85 9.30 14.24 -5.17
CA PRO A 85 9.75 14.31 -6.55
C PRO A 85 9.91 12.90 -7.11
N VAL A 86 9.63 12.74 -8.41
CA VAL A 86 9.91 11.48 -9.11
C VAL A 86 11.40 11.47 -9.46
N ASN A 87 12.18 10.63 -8.77
CA ASN A 87 13.60 10.45 -9.06
C ASN A 87 13.79 9.33 -10.10
N PRO A 88 14.23 9.63 -11.34
CA PRO A 88 14.44 8.62 -12.38
C PRO A 88 15.64 7.70 -12.08
N ASN A 89 16.56 8.11 -11.21
CA ASN A 89 17.77 7.34 -10.90
C ASN A 89 17.62 6.43 -9.68
N LEU A 90 16.45 6.40 -9.04
CA LEU A 90 16.23 5.58 -7.86
C LEU A 90 16.15 4.10 -8.27
N GLU A 91 16.95 3.27 -7.59
CA GLU A 91 17.03 1.83 -7.83
C GLU A 91 16.66 1.07 -6.56
N ILE A 92 15.53 0.36 -6.61
CA ILE A 92 14.99 -0.38 -5.47
C ILE A 92 14.37 -1.68 -5.99
N THR A 93 14.50 -2.74 -5.21
CA THR A 93 13.78 -4.01 -5.39
C THR A 93 12.94 -4.27 -4.15
N ALA A 94 11.69 -4.68 -4.33
CA ALA A 94 10.79 -5.07 -3.25
C ALA A 94 11.35 -6.28 -2.47
N THR A 95 11.04 -6.33 -1.17
CA THR A 95 11.47 -7.39 -0.27
C THR A 95 10.50 -8.57 -0.20
N THR A 96 9.25 -8.36 -0.61
CA THR A 96 8.23 -9.41 -0.64
C THR A 96 7.69 -9.62 -2.05
N ASN A 97 7.32 -10.86 -2.33
CA ASN A 97 6.63 -11.28 -3.55
C ASN A 97 5.70 -12.46 -3.23
N ALA A 98 4.87 -12.83 -4.20
CA ALA A 98 4.04 -14.01 -4.09
C ALA A 98 4.86 -15.31 -4.23
N MET A 99 4.37 -16.39 -3.61
CA MET A 99 5.12 -17.66 -3.47
C MET A 99 4.46 -18.85 -4.17
N TRP A 100 3.46 -18.63 -5.04
CA TRP A 100 2.87 -19.72 -5.83
C TRP A 100 3.83 -20.17 -6.96
N TYR A 101 3.56 -21.34 -7.54
CA TYR A 101 4.39 -21.88 -8.62
C TYR A 101 4.41 -20.92 -9.84
N GLY A 102 5.60 -20.43 -10.21
CA GLY A 102 5.76 -19.45 -11.29
C GLY A 102 5.36 -18.02 -10.91
N ALA A 103 5.17 -17.72 -9.63
CA ALA A 103 4.83 -16.38 -9.15
C ALA A 103 5.83 -15.32 -9.67
N PRO A 104 5.34 -14.14 -10.08
CA PRO A 104 6.20 -13.03 -10.43
C PRO A 104 7.21 -12.71 -9.34
N GLY A 105 8.44 -12.39 -9.75
CA GLY A 105 9.45 -11.86 -8.86
C GLY A 105 9.04 -10.52 -8.24
N PRO A 106 9.82 -10.02 -7.27
CA PRO A 106 9.55 -8.74 -6.62
C PRO A 106 9.50 -7.58 -7.62
N LEU A 107 8.66 -6.58 -7.32
CA LEU A 107 8.66 -5.31 -8.05
C LEU A 107 10.03 -4.63 -7.96
N PHE A 108 10.41 -3.90 -8.99
CA PHE A 108 11.68 -3.18 -9.01
C PHE A 108 11.59 -1.91 -9.86
N CYS A 109 12.49 -0.97 -9.57
CA CYS A 109 12.64 0.26 -10.33
C CYS A 109 14.12 0.55 -10.61
N GLY A 110 14.37 1.37 -11.62
CA GLY A 110 15.71 1.83 -11.96
C GLY A 110 15.73 2.71 -13.20
N PRO A 111 16.85 3.39 -13.47
CA PRO A 111 16.95 4.32 -14.58
C PRO A 111 16.90 3.62 -15.94
N THR A 112 16.43 4.33 -16.96
CA THR A 112 16.45 3.86 -18.36
C THR A 112 17.86 3.61 -18.88
N SER A 113 18.89 4.21 -18.28
CA SER A 113 20.30 3.90 -18.59
C SER A 113 20.70 2.46 -18.23
N LYS A 114 20.03 1.85 -17.26
CA LYS A 114 20.21 0.44 -16.84
C LYS A 114 19.14 -0.48 -17.42
N TYR A 115 17.90 0.01 -17.50
CA TYR A 115 16.75 -0.70 -18.05
C TYR A 115 16.11 0.12 -19.18
N PRO A 116 16.67 0.13 -20.41
CA PRO A 116 16.13 0.95 -21.51
C PRO A 116 14.66 0.65 -21.82
N PHE A 117 14.26 -0.59 -21.60
CA PHE A 117 12.89 -1.06 -21.53
C PHE A 117 12.86 -2.31 -20.64
N THR A 118 11.66 -2.76 -20.33
CA THR A 118 11.37 -4.02 -19.65
C THR A 118 10.35 -4.84 -20.44
N GLY A 119 10.51 -6.15 -20.43
CA GLY A 119 9.54 -7.09 -20.95
C GLY A 119 8.60 -7.58 -19.85
N PHE A 120 8.53 -8.90 -19.68
CA PHE A 120 7.56 -9.54 -18.78
C PHE A 120 8.20 -10.64 -17.94
N TRP A 121 7.46 -11.10 -16.93
CA TRP A 121 7.76 -12.33 -16.21
C TRP A 121 7.08 -13.52 -16.89
N ASP A 122 7.87 -14.41 -17.46
CA ASP A 122 7.39 -15.68 -18.01
C ASP A 122 7.19 -16.69 -16.88
N TYR A 123 5.96 -16.80 -16.37
CA TYR A 123 5.60 -17.73 -15.30
C TYR A 123 5.73 -19.22 -15.69
N SER A 124 5.85 -19.53 -16.98
CA SER A 124 6.00 -20.90 -17.49
C SER A 124 7.45 -21.36 -17.60
N LYS A 125 8.41 -20.43 -17.47
CA LYS A 125 9.84 -20.71 -17.60
C LYS A 125 10.30 -21.70 -16.53
N GLU A 126 10.83 -22.84 -16.97
CA GLU A 126 11.61 -23.73 -16.12
C GLU A 126 12.98 -23.11 -15.87
N CYS A 127 13.18 -22.52 -14.69
CA CYS A 127 14.42 -21.85 -14.29
C CYS A 127 15.45 -22.76 -13.61
N ASN A 128 15.07 -23.98 -13.22
CA ASN A 128 15.97 -24.93 -12.57
C ASN A 128 16.21 -26.14 -13.49
N LYS A 129 17.36 -26.16 -14.17
CA LYS A 129 17.77 -27.25 -15.07
C LYS A 129 19.17 -27.71 -14.66
N PRO A 130 19.28 -28.65 -13.70
CA PRO A 130 20.59 -29.16 -13.26
C PRO A 130 21.34 -29.92 -14.36
N TRP A 131 20.66 -30.32 -15.44
CA TRP A 131 21.23 -30.99 -16.60
C TRP A 131 21.69 -30.04 -17.72
N ALA A 132 21.42 -28.73 -17.62
CA ALA A 132 21.93 -27.76 -18.58
C ALA A 132 23.44 -27.55 -18.42
N ASP A 133 24.10 -27.03 -19.45
CA ASP A 133 25.53 -26.68 -19.41
C ASP A 133 25.73 -25.21 -19.88
N PRO A 134 26.00 -24.27 -18.95
CA PRO A 134 26.07 -24.46 -17.50
C PRO A 134 24.69 -24.78 -16.87
N PRO A 135 24.64 -25.40 -15.68
CA PRO A 135 23.37 -25.64 -14.97
C PRO A 135 22.61 -24.33 -14.74
N GLU A 136 21.32 -24.33 -15.03
CA GLU A 136 20.43 -23.20 -14.75
C GLU A 136 19.79 -23.39 -13.37
N THR A 137 19.71 -22.32 -12.58
CA THR A 137 19.05 -22.31 -11.27
C THR A 137 18.09 -21.14 -11.15
N CYS A 138 16.97 -21.36 -10.47
CA CYS A 138 16.07 -20.30 -10.06
C CYS A 138 16.75 -19.43 -8.99
N ASP A 139 17.08 -18.18 -9.32
CA ASP A 139 17.96 -17.32 -8.53
C ASP A 139 17.39 -15.91 -8.27
N VAL A 140 16.14 -15.67 -8.62
CA VAL A 140 15.51 -14.34 -8.48
C VAL A 140 15.08 -14.08 -7.04
N TYR A 141 14.51 -15.07 -6.37
CA TYR A 141 14.06 -14.96 -4.98
C TYR A 141 14.11 -16.31 -4.25
N GLU A 142 14.17 -16.26 -2.92
CA GLU A 142 14.22 -17.45 -2.08
C GLU A 142 12.97 -18.32 -2.29
N GLY A 143 13.16 -19.61 -2.56
CA GLY A 143 12.05 -20.54 -2.78
C GLY A 143 11.38 -20.44 -4.16
N GLN A 144 11.98 -19.72 -5.12
CA GLN A 144 11.50 -19.70 -6.51
C GLN A 144 11.43 -21.12 -7.10
N GLN A 145 10.26 -21.48 -7.64
CA GLN A 145 10.00 -22.81 -8.20
C GLN A 145 10.00 -22.85 -9.73
N ALA A 146 9.61 -21.74 -10.34
CA ALA A 146 9.56 -21.52 -11.78
C ALA A 146 9.52 -20.01 -12.03
N GLY A 147 9.50 -19.64 -13.30
CA GLY A 147 9.36 -18.27 -13.72
C GLY A 147 10.70 -17.60 -14.00
N GLY A 148 10.68 -16.51 -14.76
CA GLY A 148 11.85 -15.66 -14.90
C GLY A 148 11.61 -14.48 -15.81
N PHE A 149 12.56 -13.56 -15.81
CA PHE A 149 12.51 -12.38 -16.68
C PHE A 149 12.69 -12.77 -18.15
N ASP A 150 11.82 -12.23 -18.99
CA ASP A 150 11.99 -12.15 -20.44
C ASP A 150 11.97 -10.66 -20.84
N ASN A 151 13.16 -10.13 -21.15
CA ASN A 151 13.37 -8.77 -21.64
C ASN A 151 13.76 -8.77 -23.14
N SER A 152 13.32 -9.76 -23.92
CA SER A 152 13.61 -9.84 -25.36
C SER A 152 12.94 -8.74 -26.18
N SER A 153 11.85 -8.17 -25.67
CA SER A 153 11.09 -7.08 -26.29
C SER A 153 10.38 -6.23 -25.22
N PRO A 154 10.07 -4.95 -25.52
CA PRO A 154 9.31 -4.10 -24.62
C PRO A 154 7.88 -4.61 -24.48
N VAL A 155 7.41 -4.77 -23.25
CA VAL A 155 6.02 -5.16 -22.95
C VAL A 155 5.35 -4.06 -22.12
N PRO A 156 4.21 -3.52 -22.58
CA PRO A 156 3.52 -2.48 -21.84
C PRO A 156 2.70 -3.06 -20.67
N ASN A 157 2.65 -2.34 -19.56
CA ASN A 157 1.59 -2.53 -18.56
C ASN A 157 0.24 -1.97 -19.07
N ASN A 158 -0.81 -2.08 -18.27
CA ASN A 158 -2.15 -1.55 -18.61
C ASN A 158 -2.17 -0.02 -18.85
N SER A 159 -1.16 0.71 -18.39
CA SER A 159 -0.99 2.16 -18.59
C SER A 159 -0.07 2.49 -19.78
N GLY A 160 0.40 1.49 -20.53
CA GLY A 160 1.28 1.66 -21.68
C GLY A 160 2.77 1.85 -21.36
N ARG A 161 3.18 1.75 -20.09
CA ARG A 161 4.59 1.88 -19.69
C ARG A 161 5.38 0.63 -20.04
N THR A 162 6.57 0.80 -20.59
CA THR A 162 7.47 -0.29 -21.02
C THR A 162 8.82 -0.21 -20.31
N ASP A 163 8.92 0.56 -19.24
CA ASP A 163 10.12 0.81 -18.46
C ASP A 163 9.75 0.89 -16.97
N VAL A 164 10.75 0.99 -16.10
CA VAL A 164 10.58 1.08 -14.63
C VAL A 164 11.22 2.33 -14.03
N GLU A 165 11.47 3.36 -14.83
CA GLU A 165 12.07 4.61 -14.40
C GLU A 165 11.06 5.45 -13.59
N GLY A 166 11.49 5.93 -12.41
CA GLY A 166 10.64 6.71 -11.51
C GLY A 166 9.52 5.91 -10.83
N CYS A 167 9.56 4.57 -10.89
CA CYS A 167 8.46 3.70 -10.49
C CYS A 167 8.55 3.13 -9.07
N CYS A 168 9.41 3.68 -8.21
CA CYS A 168 9.69 3.10 -6.90
C CYS A 168 8.57 3.24 -5.85
N PHE A 169 7.37 3.66 -6.25
CA PHE A 169 6.28 4.10 -5.36
C PHE A 169 5.11 3.10 -5.26
N TRP A 170 5.35 1.81 -5.48
CA TRP A 170 4.37 0.73 -5.23
C TRP A 170 3.99 0.62 -3.74
N GLY A 171 2.92 -0.14 -3.47
CA GLY A 171 2.35 -0.29 -2.14
C GLY A 171 3.32 -0.88 -1.11
N ARG A 172 3.41 -0.23 0.06
CA ARG A 172 4.22 -0.69 1.19
C ARG A 172 3.52 -0.61 2.53
N GLY A 173 3.88 -1.50 3.44
CA GLY A 173 3.34 -1.49 4.80
C GLY A 173 1.92 -2.05 4.88
N VAL A 174 1.33 -2.01 6.08
CA VAL A 174 0.10 -2.78 6.36
C VAL A 174 -1.13 -2.34 5.56
N ILE A 175 -1.14 -1.12 5.02
CA ILE A 175 -2.24 -0.58 4.22
C ILE A 175 -1.82 -0.25 2.77
N GLN A 176 -0.67 -0.76 2.33
CA GLN A 176 -0.14 -0.51 0.98
C GLN A 176 -0.04 1.00 0.67
N THR A 177 0.70 1.75 1.50
CA THR A 177 1.08 3.14 1.24
C THR A 177 1.70 3.22 -0.16
N THR A 178 1.03 3.93 -1.08
CA THR A 178 1.33 3.91 -2.51
C THR A 178 1.38 5.33 -3.07
N GLY A 179 2.31 5.57 -3.99
CA GLY A 179 2.37 6.78 -4.80
C GLY A 179 3.05 7.98 -4.14
N VAL A 180 3.47 8.92 -4.98
CA VAL A 180 4.33 10.05 -4.57
C VAL A 180 3.72 10.95 -3.50
N CYS A 181 2.39 11.13 -3.50
CA CYS A 181 1.72 11.91 -2.47
C CYS A 181 1.81 11.25 -1.09
N ASN A 182 1.52 9.95 -0.99
CA ASN A 182 1.48 9.28 0.32
C ASN A 182 2.88 9.13 0.93
N PHE A 183 3.89 8.76 0.14
CA PHE A 183 5.28 8.76 0.61
C PHE A 183 5.77 10.16 0.93
N GLY A 184 5.33 11.16 0.16
CA GLY A 184 5.63 12.58 0.38
C GLY A 184 5.09 13.08 1.71
N LYS A 185 3.79 12.86 1.98
CA LYS A 185 3.18 13.14 3.28
C LYS A 185 3.89 12.41 4.41
N LEU A 186 4.25 11.14 4.24
CA LEU A 186 5.00 10.40 5.25
C LEU A 186 6.35 11.06 5.56
N ASN A 187 7.08 11.51 4.53
CA ASN A 187 8.33 12.25 4.68
C ASN A 187 8.14 13.63 5.32
N TYR A 188 7.13 14.35 4.86
CA TYR A 188 6.77 15.67 5.34
C TYR A 188 6.42 15.63 6.82
N TYR A 189 5.69 14.63 7.31
CA TYR A 189 5.24 14.59 8.70
C TYR A 189 6.16 13.82 9.64
N LEU A 190 6.80 12.74 9.17
CA LEU A 190 7.50 11.79 10.03
C LEU A 190 8.96 11.56 9.64
N GLY A 191 9.39 12.01 8.46
CA GLY A 191 10.70 11.69 7.90
C GLY A 191 11.70 12.83 7.92
N LYS A 192 12.69 12.73 7.04
CA LYS A 192 13.77 13.70 6.87
C LYS A 192 13.27 15.08 6.48
N HIS A 193 12.21 15.18 5.66
CA HIS A 193 11.64 16.49 5.29
C HIS A 193 11.13 17.26 6.50
N ALA A 194 10.42 16.59 7.44
CA ALA A 194 10.05 17.21 8.72
C ALA A 194 11.26 17.78 9.47
N ASN A 195 12.32 16.97 9.59
CA ASN A 195 13.53 17.33 10.31
C ASN A 195 14.30 18.48 9.65
N ASP A 196 14.42 18.48 8.32
CA ASP A 196 15.13 19.50 7.56
C ASP A 196 14.44 20.87 7.66
N GLU A 197 13.12 20.89 7.87
CA GLU A 197 12.34 22.11 8.16
C GLU A 197 12.31 22.50 9.66
N GLY A 198 13.01 21.75 10.52
CA GLY A 198 13.05 22.00 11.96
C GLY A 198 11.77 21.61 12.73
N ARG A 199 10.88 20.81 12.12
CA ARG A 199 9.69 20.26 12.77
C ARG A 199 10.04 18.96 13.50
N GLU A 200 9.23 18.57 14.47
CA GLU A 200 9.39 17.28 15.14
C GLU A 200 9.26 16.14 14.12
N SER A 201 10.21 15.21 14.14
CA SER A 201 10.27 14.07 13.23
C SER A 201 10.55 12.80 14.01
N ARG A 202 9.72 11.78 13.81
CA ARG A 202 9.94 10.45 14.43
C ARG A 202 11.11 9.71 13.77
N TYR A 203 11.32 9.92 12.48
CA TYR A 203 12.36 9.27 11.67
C TYR A 203 13.21 10.33 10.96
N PRO A 204 13.98 11.15 11.72
CA PRO A 204 14.63 12.34 11.18
C PRO A 204 15.67 12.06 10.08
N ASN A 205 16.16 10.81 10.01
CA ASN A 205 17.19 10.40 9.06
C ASN A 205 16.64 9.64 7.84
N ILE A 206 15.35 9.25 7.84
CA ILE A 206 14.77 8.48 6.74
C ILE A 206 14.11 9.45 5.76
N ASN A 207 14.61 9.48 4.54
CA ASN A 207 13.95 10.19 3.45
C ASN A 207 12.99 9.25 2.73
N PHE A 208 11.70 9.23 3.09
CA PHE A 208 10.74 8.30 2.47
C PHE A 208 10.52 8.52 0.97
N CYS A 209 10.99 9.64 0.39
CA CYS A 209 10.98 9.86 -1.06
C CYS A 209 12.15 9.18 -1.79
N GLU A 210 13.27 8.95 -1.10
CA GLU A 210 14.48 8.32 -1.66
C GLU A 210 14.71 6.91 -1.08
N GLN A 211 14.03 6.59 0.02
CA GLN A 211 14.12 5.33 0.76
C GLN A 211 12.71 4.81 1.10
N PRO A 212 11.76 4.72 0.15
CA PRO A 212 10.43 4.19 0.43
C PRO A 212 10.47 2.73 0.95
N ASN A 213 11.50 1.98 0.57
CA ASN A 213 11.79 0.62 1.03
C ASN A 213 12.00 0.51 2.55
N ALA A 214 12.41 1.60 3.24
CA ALA A 214 12.61 1.61 4.69
C ALA A 214 11.37 1.12 5.47
N ILE A 215 10.17 1.24 4.89
CA ILE A 215 8.93 0.71 5.48
C ILE A 215 8.98 -0.82 5.67
N CYS A 216 9.69 -1.52 4.79
CA CYS A 216 9.70 -2.98 4.70
C CYS A 216 11.05 -3.61 5.03
N ASP A 217 12.16 -2.91 4.83
CA ASP A 217 13.51 -3.46 5.00
C ASP A 217 14.31 -2.89 6.17
N SER A 218 13.76 -1.95 6.93
CA SER A 218 14.46 -1.36 8.07
C SER A 218 14.58 -2.36 9.22
N GLU A 219 15.82 -2.73 9.55
CA GLU A 219 16.13 -3.53 10.74
C GLU A 219 16.03 -2.71 12.04
N GLU A 220 16.29 -1.40 11.97
CA GLU A 220 16.19 -0.49 13.11
C GLU A 220 14.73 -0.17 13.47
N HIS A 221 13.89 0.02 12.46
CA HIS A 221 12.51 0.49 12.62
C HIS A 221 11.48 -0.48 12.05
N LYS A 222 11.47 -1.73 12.57
CA LYS A 222 10.56 -2.79 12.12
C LYS A 222 9.08 -2.43 12.28
N GLU A 223 8.76 -1.49 13.15
CA GLU A 223 7.41 -0.95 13.34
C GLU A 223 6.94 -0.05 12.18
N LEU A 224 7.83 0.40 11.29
CA LEU A 224 7.48 1.30 10.18
C LEU A 224 6.35 0.73 9.31
N LYS A 225 6.34 -0.59 9.10
CA LYS A 225 5.25 -1.31 8.41
C LYS A 225 3.87 -0.92 8.95
N TRP A 226 3.74 -0.81 10.27
CA TRP A 226 2.51 -0.42 10.95
C TRP A 226 2.34 1.09 11.06
N ILE A 227 3.44 1.82 11.31
CA ILE A 227 3.39 3.28 11.48
C ILE A 227 2.97 3.97 10.18
N ALA A 228 3.42 3.50 9.01
CA ALA A 228 2.97 4.02 7.72
C ALA A 228 1.46 3.87 7.53
N GLY A 229 0.91 2.70 7.88
CA GLY A 229 -0.53 2.45 7.80
C GLY A 229 -1.34 3.27 8.81
N MET A 230 -0.90 3.34 10.06
CA MET A 230 -1.55 4.17 11.07
C MET A 230 -1.44 5.65 10.76
N PHE A 231 -0.35 6.10 10.12
CA PHE A 231 -0.19 7.46 9.66
C PHE A 231 -1.26 7.81 8.61
N TYR A 232 -1.40 7.00 7.56
CA TYR A 232 -2.47 7.18 6.57
C TYR A 232 -3.86 7.20 7.23
N TRP A 233 -4.10 6.25 8.16
CA TRP A 233 -5.38 6.16 8.86
C TRP A 233 -5.71 7.44 9.63
N VAL A 234 -4.74 8.00 10.33
CA VAL A 234 -4.92 9.21 11.15
C VAL A 234 -4.97 10.48 10.30
N GLU A 235 -4.05 10.59 9.33
CA GLU A 235 -3.86 11.78 8.52
C GLU A 235 -4.98 11.96 7.51
N SER A 236 -5.36 10.89 6.83
CA SER A 236 -6.29 10.91 5.69
C SER A 236 -7.67 10.36 6.07
N LEU A 237 -7.76 9.13 6.61
CA LEU A 237 -9.06 8.47 6.79
C LEU A 237 -9.87 9.05 7.95
N GLN A 238 -9.31 9.11 9.16
CA GLN A 238 -9.99 9.68 10.32
C GLN A 238 -10.27 11.17 10.18
N SER A 239 -9.48 11.87 9.35
CA SER A 239 -9.68 13.28 9.02
C SER A 239 -10.61 13.46 7.82
N TYR A 240 -11.15 12.38 7.23
CA TYR A 240 -11.99 12.45 6.05
C TYR A 240 -13.32 13.13 6.39
N ASN A 241 -13.58 14.24 5.70
CA ASN A 241 -14.83 14.97 5.76
C ASN A 241 -15.12 15.56 4.37
N LYS A 242 -16.00 14.91 3.60
CA LYS A 242 -16.37 15.34 2.25
C LYS A 242 -17.84 15.05 1.97
N GLU A 243 -18.51 15.97 1.29
CA GLU A 243 -19.89 15.79 0.80
C GLU A 243 -20.89 15.39 1.90
N GLY A 244 -20.65 15.86 3.14
CA GLY A 244 -21.49 15.54 4.30
C GLY A 244 -21.17 14.22 4.99
N TRP A 245 -20.18 13.46 4.49
CA TRP A 245 -19.69 12.23 5.11
C TRP A 245 -18.41 12.51 5.92
N ASP A 246 -18.51 12.38 7.23
CA ASP A 246 -17.41 12.55 8.20
C ASP A 246 -17.11 11.22 8.89
N TYR A 247 -15.84 10.79 8.87
CA TYR A 247 -15.45 9.46 9.34
C TYR A 247 -15.85 9.18 10.79
N ILE A 248 -15.55 10.10 11.71
CA ILE A 248 -15.82 9.91 13.14
C ILE A 248 -17.33 9.90 13.40
N SER A 249 -18.08 10.76 12.71
CA SER A 249 -19.54 10.82 12.82
C SER A 249 -20.21 9.53 12.32
N GLU A 250 -19.78 9.01 11.17
CA GLU A 250 -20.34 7.78 10.59
C GLU A 250 -19.91 6.52 11.36
N LEU A 251 -18.69 6.51 11.91
CA LEU A 251 -18.27 5.48 12.87
C LEU A 251 -19.19 5.45 14.08
N LYS A 252 -19.44 6.60 14.72
CA LYS A 252 -20.32 6.70 15.90
C LYS A 252 -21.73 6.25 15.57
N LYS A 253 -22.27 6.71 14.44
CA LYS A 253 -23.58 6.30 13.94
C LYS A 253 -23.69 4.79 13.68
N PHE A 254 -22.67 4.14 13.14
CA PHE A 254 -22.66 2.68 12.99
C PHE A 254 -22.77 1.97 14.35
N VAL A 255 -22.02 2.44 15.35
CA VAL A 255 -22.09 1.89 16.71
C VAL A 255 -23.43 2.18 17.38
N ASP A 256 -23.94 3.41 17.30
CA ASP A 256 -25.19 3.83 17.93
C ASP A 256 -26.40 3.14 17.32
N ASN A 257 -26.31 2.71 16.06
CA ASN A 257 -27.31 1.90 15.37
C ASN A 257 -27.13 0.39 15.58
N GLY A 258 -26.30 -0.02 16.55
CA GLY A 258 -26.19 -1.40 17.00
C GLY A 258 -25.24 -2.27 16.19
N LEU A 259 -24.22 -1.68 15.54
CA LEU A 259 -23.17 -2.40 14.81
C LEU A 259 -23.70 -3.26 13.63
N GLN A 260 -24.74 -2.77 12.96
CA GLN A 260 -25.41 -3.50 11.87
C GLN A 260 -25.15 -2.87 10.50
N GLY A 261 -25.20 -3.72 9.46
CA GLY A 261 -25.02 -3.31 8.07
C GLY A 261 -23.55 -3.11 7.68
N ASN A 262 -23.32 -2.94 6.38
CA ASN A 262 -21.97 -2.77 5.83
C ASN A 262 -21.67 -1.34 5.38
N ASP A 263 -22.65 -0.45 5.34
CA ASP A 263 -22.52 0.89 4.75
C ASP A 263 -21.28 1.65 5.25
N PHE A 264 -21.00 1.60 6.57
CA PHE A 264 -19.82 2.21 7.16
C PHE A 264 -18.51 1.59 6.63
N ILE A 265 -18.38 0.26 6.69
CA ILE A 265 -17.13 -0.40 6.29
C ILE A 265 -16.93 -0.40 4.77
N ASP A 266 -18.01 -0.40 4.00
CA ASP A 266 -17.99 -0.28 2.55
C ASP A 266 -17.50 1.10 2.14
N ALA A 267 -18.00 2.16 2.78
CA ALA A 267 -17.49 3.52 2.60
C ALA A 267 -16.01 3.64 3.00
N VAL A 268 -15.61 3.05 4.14
CA VAL A 268 -14.20 3.01 4.57
C VAL A 268 -13.33 2.30 3.55
N SER A 269 -13.78 1.15 3.04
CA SER A 269 -13.07 0.37 2.02
C SER A 269 -12.91 1.17 0.73
N ALA A 270 -13.95 1.91 0.32
CA ALA A 270 -13.91 2.78 -0.83
C ALA A 270 -12.95 3.96 -0.64
N ILE A 271 -12.89 4.57 0.54
CA ILE A 271 -11.93 5.66 0.80
C ILE A 271 -10.49 5.12 0.74
N VAL A 272 -10.23 3.99 1.40
CA VAL A 272 -8.89 3.38 1.45
C VAL A 272 -8.42 2.96 0.06
N ASN A 273 -9.27 2.30 -0.74
CA ASN A 273 -8.87 1.74 -2.03
C ASN A 273 -9.00 2.73 -3.19
N ARG A 274 -9.94 3.68 -3.11
CA ARG A 274 -10.35 4.52 -4.26
C ARG A 274 -10.39 6.03 -3.95
N GLY A 275 -10.25 6.43 -2.70
CA GLY A 275 -10.22 7.84 -2.28
C GLY A 275 -11.60 8.52 -2.19
N CYS A 276 -12.69 7.76 -2.28
CA CYS A 276 -14.06 8.28 -2.20
C CYS A 276 -14.95 7.38 -1.33
N HIS A 277 -15.94 7.95 -0.63
CA HIS A 277 -16.84 7.19 0.25
C HIS A 277 -18.09 6.65 -0.47
N SER A 278 -18.45 7.24 -1.61
CA SER A 278 -19.65 6.90 -2.38
C SER A 278 -19.27 6.33 -3.75
N PRO A 279 -19.13 5.00 -3.89
CA PRO A 279 -18.87 4.38 -5.19
C PRO A 279 -20.06 4.55 -6.16
N PRO A 280 -19.84 4.56 -7.49
CA PRO A 280 -18.56 4.35 -8.16
C PRO A 280 -17.62 5.56 -8.05
N CYS A 281 -16.41 5.33 -7.54
CA CYS A 281 -15.36 6.34 -7.55
C CYS A 281 -14.81 6.50 -8.96
N ALA A 282 -14.29 7.69 -9.31
CA ALA A 282 -13.65 7.93 -10.60
C ALA A 282 -12.47 6.96 -10.90
N SER A 283 -11.88 6.41 -9.85
CA SER A 283 -10.77 5.45 -9.87
C SER A 283 -11.20 3.98 -10.02
N GLY A 284 -12.49 3.67 -10.16
CA GLY A 284 -13.01 2.32 -10.43
C GLY A 284 -13.70 1.61 -9.25
N GLU A 285 -14.00 0.32 -9.43
CA GLU A 285 -14.67 -0.53 -8.42
C GLU A 285 -13.75 -0.86 -7.24
N VAL A 286 -14.28 -0.96 -6.02
CA VAL A 286 -13.48 -1.26 -4.82
C VAL A 286 -12.97 -2.70 -4.86
N ASP A 287 -11.64 -2.89 -4.85
CA ASP A 287 -11.08 -4.24 -4.82
C ASP A 287 -11.40 -4.97 -3.49
N GLY A 288 -11.93 -6.18 -3.61
CA GLY A 288 -12.19 -7.06 -2.48
C GLY A 288 -13.19 -6.53 -1.46
N GLN A 289 -14.16 -5.69 -1.86
CA GLN A 289 -15.16 -5.09 -0.95
C GLN A 289 -15.81 -6.11 0.01
N THR A 290 -16.35 -7.21 -0.53
CA THR A 290 -16.99 -8.27 0.27
C THR A 290 -16.02 -8.91 1.28
N GLU A 291 -14.75 -9.08 0.90
CA GLU A 291 -13.72 -9.65 1.77
C GLU A 291 -13.36 -8.67 2.90
N ARG A 292 -13.23 -7.38 2.59
CA ARG A 292 -12.98 -6.32 3.59
C ARG A 292 -14.10 -6.24 4.62
N ALA A 293 -15.35 -6.28 4.18
CA ALA A 293 -16.52 -6.32 5.07
C ALA A 293 -16.53 -7.59 5.95
N SER A 294 -16.19 -8.74 5.36
CA SER A 294 -16.10 -10.01 6.10
C SER A 294 -14.99 -9.98 7.16
N ASN A 295 -13.83 -9.40 6.83
CA ASN A 295 -12.74 -9.21 7.79
C ASN A 295 -13.16 -8.29 8.93
N PHE A 296 -13.92 -7.23 8.65
CA PHE A 296 -14.42 -6.32 9.68
C PHE A 296 -15.35 -7.02 10.65
N VAL A 297 -16.35 -7.75 10.15
CA VAL A 297 -17.24 -8.56 11.01
C VAL A 297 -16.43 -9.57 11.83
N LYS A 298 -15.43 -10.21 11.24
CA LYS A 298 -14.54 -11.13 11.97
C LYS A 298 -13.84 -10.41 13.13
N VAL A 299 -13.23 -9.24 12.91
CA VAL A 299 -12.54 -8.52 13.99
C VAL A 299 -13.51 -8.02 15.05
N LEU A 300 -14.73 -7.59 14.68
CA LEU A 300 -15.76 -7.23 15.66
C LEU A 300 -16.12 -8.41 16.58
N LYS A 301 -16.21 -9.63 16.04
CA LYS A 301 -16.44 -10.85 16.83
C LYS A 301 -15.28 -11.16 17.77
N GLU A 302 -14.05 -11.08 17.28
CA GLU A 302 -12.84 -11.32 18.11
C GLU A 302 -12.65 -10.28 19.22
N LEU A 303 -13.27 -9.10 19.08
CA LEU A 303 -13.30 -8.04 20.10
C LEU A 303 -14.56 -8.10 21.00
N ASP A 304 -15.34 -9.18 20.92
CA ASP A 304 -16.58 -9.40 21.67
C ASP A 304 -17.62 -8.28 21.52
N LEU A 305 -17.69 -7.64 20.33
CA LEU A 305 -18.65 -6.57 20.05
C LEU A 305 -19.94 -7.06 19.39
N VAL A 306 -19.89 -8.19 18.69
CA VAL A 306 -21.02 -8.83 18.00
C VAL A 306 -20.89 -10.35 18.09
N ASP A 307 -22.03 -11.06 18.01
CA ASP A 307 -22.10 -12.53 18.02
C ASP A 307 -21.77 -13.17 16.65
#